data_AF-A0A164QZB9-F1
#
_entry.id   AF-A0A164QZB9-F1
#
_cell.length_a   1.000
_cell.length_b   1.000
_cell.length_c   1.000
_cell.angle_alpha   90.00
_cell.angle_beta   90.00
_cell.angle_gamma   90.00
#
_symmetry.space_group_name_H-M   'P 1'
#
loop_
_entity.id
_entity.type
_entity.pdbx_description
1 polymer ?
#
loop_
_entity_poly.entity_id
_entity_poly.type
_entity_poly.pdbx_seq_one_letter_code
_entity_poly.pdbx_strand_id
1 'polypeptide(L)'
;MANRNSNKIFNKGWNLKKRNLFRTVFMEFLSRKNIVDILVKRLDIYEMLQVMIAERKNDLHFFSTSEPSDTYNLEPSMTGRHSVIHGFYDEISKHWISYLMAWIEVLRLVNAPISAAKVKCVLNELILKKNNPLEVQISSLSAPQFLSEENIPQLPGDMNKTEYIEATKIMVKMYRCVTKFLGPVLRDYNLRNRGQPRCDSEIDVQALLFDLLDDWHKNHRTQTNYQTDIANITTAKEGRNKVCHGEVFVILRNWKLYFVSWIDLCYLLNAKPAAENIAKIYTQLTSEK
;
A
#
# COMPACT_ATOMS: atom_id res chain seq x y z
N MET A 1 48.15 -24.64 -28.28
CA MET A 1 48.41 -24.96 -26.86
C MET A 1 48.94 -23.71 -26.19
N ALA A 2 48.08 -22.99 -25.46
CA ALA A 2 48.51 -21.84 -24.67
C ALA A 2 47.87 -21.97 -23.29
N ASN A 3 48.72 -22.07 -22.27
CA ASN A 3 48.33 -22.13 -20.88
C ASN A 3 49.07 -21.02 -20.13
N ARG A 4 48.31 -20.35 -19.25
CA ARG A 4 48.71 -19.44 -18.16
C ARG A 4 49.40 -18.12 -18.55
N ASN A 5 48.64 -17.04 -18.42
CA ASN A 5 48.96 -16.10 -17.35
C ASN A 5 47.72 -15.37 -16.81
N SER A 6 47.80 -15.17 -15.50
CA SER A 6 46.85 -14.60 -14.55
C SER A 6 46.33 -13.21 -14.91
N ASN A 7 45.02 -13.02 -14.76
CA ASN A 7 44.45 -11.76 -14.29
C ASN A 7 43.26 -12.06 -13.35
N LYS A 8 43.51 -11.89 -12.04
CA LYS A 8 42.47 -11.50 -11.08
C LYS A 8 41.87 -10.20 -11.61
N ILE A 9 40.55 -10.11 -11.74
CA ILE A 9 39.77 -8.85 -11.65
C ILE A 9 38.26 -9.20 -11.68
N PHE A 10 37.53 -8.59 -10.74
CA PHE A 10 36.07 -8.53 -10.54
C PHE A 10 35.29 -9.79 -10.16
N ASN A 11 35.45 -10.17 -8.89
CA ASN A 11 34.32 -10.67 -8.10
C ASN A 11 33.44 -9.45 -7.73
N LYS A 12 32.35 -9.21 -8.46
CA LYS A 12 31.28 -8.30 -8.05
C LYS A 12 29.98 -9.10 -8.00
N GLY A 13 29.72 -9.70 -6.84
CA GLY A 13 28.39 -10.20 -6.48
C GLY A 13 27.43 -9.02 -6.40
N TRP A 14 26.53 -8.89 -7.38
CA TRP A 14 25.44 -7.92 -7.35
C TRP A 14 24.28 -8.52 -6.55
N ASN A 15 24.21 -8.13 -5.29
CA ASN A 15 23.15 -8.49 -4.36
C ASN A 15 21.91 -7.60 -4.62
N LEU A 16 21.02 -8.03 -5.52
CA LEU A 16 19.68 -7.45 -5.66
C LEU A 16 18.69 -8.39 -4.98
N LYS A 17 18.10 -8.00 -3.85
CA LYS A 17 16.74 -8.44 -3.43
C LYS A 17 16.40 -7.92 -2.02
N LYS A 18 15.28 -7.21 -1.89
CA LYS A 18 14.06 -7.62 -1.13
C LYS A 18 13.11 -6.41 -1.02
N ARG A 19 11.83 -6.57 -0.63
CA ARG A 19 10.77 -5.52 -0.56
C ARG A 19 9.82 -5.72 0.65
N ASN A 20 8.66 -5.06 0.71
CA ASN A 20 7.65 -5.01 1.80
C ASN A 20 7.24 -6.40 2.41
N LEU A 21 6.73 -6.47 3.66
CA LEU A 21 6.41 -7.69 4.43
C LEU A 21 5.70 -8.80 3.62
N PHE A 22 4.48 -8.55 3.15
CA PHE A 22 3.71 -9.53 2.38
C PHE A 22 4.35 -9.82 1.03
N ARG A 23 4.85 -8.77 0.38
CA ARG A 23 5.49 -8.87 -0.92
C ARG A 23 6.72 -9.77 -0.88
N THR A 24 7.56 -9.66 0.15
CA THR A 24 8.77 -10.48 0.28
C THR A 24 8.43 -11.92 0.58
N VAL A 25 7.45 -12.16 1.45
CA VAL A 25 6.97 -13.51 1.75
C VAL A 25 6.46 -14.20 0.47
N PHE A 26 5.61 -13.54 -0.30
CA PHE A 26 5.06 -14.10 -1.53
C PHE A 26 6.10 -14.24 -2.63
N MET A 27 6.99 -13.25 -2.80
CA MET A 27 8.13 -13.37 -3.72
C MET A 27 9.01 -14.56 -3.38
N GLU A 28 9.35 -14.76 -2.10
CA GLU A 28 10.19 -15.88 -1.65
C GLU A 28 9.51 -17.22 -1.96
N PHE A 29 8.22 -17.34 -1.64
CA PHE A 29 7.43 -18.52 -1.96
C PHE A 29 7.39 -18.80 -3.47
N LEU A 30 7.02 -17.82 -4.30
CA LEU A 30 6.95 -17.97 -5.77
C LEU A 30 8.33 -18.26 -6.37
N SER A 31 9.40 -17.67 -5.83
CA SER A 31 10.78 -17.96 -6.24
C SER A 31 11.15 -19.42 -5.93
N ARG A 32 10.80 -19.96 -4.76
CA ARG A 32 11.03 -21.37 -4.40
C ARG A 32 10.26 -22.34 -5.30
N LYS A 33 9.14 -21.88 -5.87
CA LYS A 33 8.33 -22.62 -6.85
C LYS A 33 8.83 -22.46 -8.30
N ASN A 34 9.97 -21.80 -8.51
CA ASN A 34 10.54 -21.50 -9.84
C ASN A 34 9.60 -20.68 -10.76
N ILE A 35 8.66 -19.93 -10.18
CA ILE A 35 7.75 -19.06 -10.94
C ILE A 35 8.45 -17.72 -11.20
N VAL A 36 9.11 -17.68 -12.38
CA VAL A 36 9.70 -16.57 -13.15
C VAL A 36 10.24 -15.35 -12.36
N ASP A 37 11.54 -15.37 -12.09
CA ASP A 37 12.30 -14.37 -11.33
C ASP A 37 12.43 -12.97 -11.98
N ILE A 38 11.93 -12.72 -13.21
CA ILE A 38 12.03 -11.40 -13.87
C ILE A 38 10.67 -10.68 -13.93
N LEU A 39 9.57 -11.40 -14.21
CA LEU A 39 8.22 -10.82 -14.27
C LEU A 39 7.67 -10.59 -12.85
N VAL A 40 7.85 -11.55 -11.94
CA VAL A 40 7.34 -11.47 -10.55
C VAL A 40 8.01 -10.32 -9.77
N LYS A 41 9.25 -9.93 -10.14
CA LYS A 41 9.95 -8.80 -9.53
C LYS A 41 9.24 -7.46 -9.70
N ARG A 42 8.34 -7.29 -10.68
CA ARG A 42 7.57 -6.04 -10.85
C ARG A 42 6.18 -6.11 -10.25
N LEU A 43 5.72 -7.31 -9.92
CA LEU A 43 4.38 -7.50 -9.42
C LEU A 43 4.19 -6.84 -8.04
N ASP A 44 3.00 -6.33 -7.83
CA ASP A 44 2.45 -6.01 -6.53
C ASP A 44 1.83 -7.26 -5.88
N ILE A 45 1.31 -7.09 -4.67
CA ILE A 45 0.74 -8.21 -3.90
C ILE A 45 -0.52 -8.78 -4.56
N TYR A 46 -1.33 -7.94 -5.22
CA TYR A 46 -2.56 -8.39 -5.87
C TYR A 46 -2.25 -9.25 -7.09
N GLU A 47 -1.29 -8.83 -7.90
CA GLU A 47 -0.84 -9.61 -9.07
C GLU A 47 -0.15 -10.92 -8.63
N MET A 48 0.59 -10.91 -7.52
CA MET A 48 1.14 -12.16 -6.94
C MET A 48 0.04 -13.13 -6.50
N LEU A 49 -1.04 -12.63 -5.88
CA LEU A 49 -2.19 -13.46 -5.52
C LEU A 49 -2.88 -14.02 -6.76
N GLN A 50 -3.01 -13.25 -7.84
CA GLN A 50 -3.55 -13.76 -9.11
C GLN A 50 -2.72 -14.90 -9.69
N VAL A 51 -1.39 -14.76 -9.67
CA VAL A 51 -0.48 -15.84 -10.07
C VAL A 51 -0.70 -17.07 -9.18
N MET A 52 -0.73 -16.90 -7.85
CA MET A 52 -0.97 -18.02 -6.93
C MET A 52 -2.32 -18.72 -7.17
N ILE A 53 -3.38 -17.97 -7.50
CA ILE A 53 -4.69 -18.53 -7.85
C ILE A 53 -4.60 -19.34 -9.15
N ALA A 54 -3.95 -18.79 -10.18
CA ALA A 54 -3.79 -19.46 -11.47
C ALA A 54 -2.98 -20.76 -11.33
N GLU A 55 -1.86 -20.72 -10.61
CA GLU A 55 -1.00 -21.87 -10.36
C GLU A 55 -1.75 -22.95 -9.55
N ARG A 56 -2.48 -22.56 -8.49
CA ARG A 56 -3.26 -23.50 -7.67
C ARG A 56 -4.41 -24.17 -8.44
N LYS A 57 -4.97 -23.50 -9.45
CA LYS A 57 -5.98 -24.08 -10.35
C LYS A 57 -5.39 -25.15 -11.27
N ASN A 58 -4.12 -25.03 -11.62
CA ASN A 58 -3.41 -25.98 -12.50
C ASN A 58 -2.71 -27.10 -11.73
N ASP A 59 -2.25 -26.83 -10.51
CA ASP A 59 -1.56 -27.79 -9.64
C ASP A 59 -2.22 -27.83 -8.25
N LEU A 60 -2.87 -28.97 -7.95
CA LEU A 60 -3.49 -29.20 -6.66
C LEU A 60 -2.47 -29.26 -5.50
N HIS A 61 -1.19 -29.50 -5.79
CA HIS A 61 -0.09 -29.57 -4.82
C HIS A 61 0.77 -28.30 -4.82
N PHE A 62 0.23 -27.20 -5.37
CA PHE A 62 0.93 -25.93 -5.40
C PHE A 62 1.32 -25.45 -3.99
N PHE A 63 0.49 -25.72 -2.98
CA PHE A 63 0.83 -25.48 -1.57
C PHE A 63 1.31 -26.76 -0.88
N SER A 64 2.18 -26.63 0.12
CA SER A 64 2.72 -27.78 0.86
C SER A 64 1.66 -28.50 1.71
N THR A 65 0.63 -27.77 2.12
CA THR A 65 -0.59 -28.27 2.74
C THR A 65 -1.72 -27.90 1.79
N SER A 66 -2.26 -28.87 1.07
CA SER A 66 -3.26 -28.61 0.03
C SER A 66 -4.61 -29.11 0.47
N GLU A 67 -5.53 -28.18 0.78
CA GLU A 67 -6.93 -28.47 1.03
C GLU A 67 -7.78 -27.92 -0.13
N PRO A 68 -8.93 -28.52 -0.47
CA PRO A 68 -9.84 -27.98 -1.49
C PRO A 68 -10.27 -26.51 -1.23
N SER A 69 -10.12 -26.03 0.00
CA SER A 69 -10.44 -24.67 0.46
C SER A 69 -9.28 -23.66 0.31
N ASP A 70 -8.13 -24.02 -0.26
CA ASP A 70 -7.00 -23.08 -0.38
C ASP A 70 -7.35 -21.84 -1.24
N THR A 71 -8.07 -22.03 -2.35
CA THR A 71 -8.55 -20.94 -3.21
C THR A 71 -9.56 -20.04 -2.50
N TYR A 72 -10.30 -20.59 -1.54
CA TYR A 72 -11.24 -19.84 -0.71
C TYR A 72 -10.55 -18.80 0.17
N ASN A 73 -9.25 -18.90 0.42
CA ASN A 73 -8.51 -17.88 1.19
C ASN A 73 -7.77 -16.87 0.30
N LEU A 74 -7.37 -17.26 -0.92
CA LEU A 74 -6.68 -16.36 -1.86
C LEU A 74 -7.60 -15.25 -2.38
N GLU A 75 -8.83 -15.60 -2.79
CA GLU A 75 -9.77 -14.63 -3.35
C GLU A 75 -10.24 -13.58 -2.32
N PRO A 76 -10.68 -13.94 -1.09
CA PRO A 76 -10.99 -12.94 -0.07
C PRO A 76 -9.79 -12.11 0.36
N SER A 77 -8.57 -12.67 0.36
CA SER A 77 -7.36 -11.87 0.65
C SER A 77 -7.14 -10.79 -0.42
N MET A 78 -7.34 -11.16 -1.69
CA MET A 78 -7.25 -10.26 -2.83
C MET A 78 -8.33 -9.17 -2.78
N THR A 79 -9.59 -9.55 -2.56
CA THR A 79 -10.72 -8.63 -2.41
C THR A 79 -10.51 -7.70 -1.22
N GLY A 80 -10.15 -8.22 -0.05
CA GLY A 80 -9.92 -7.41 1.14
C GLY A 80 -8.81 -6.36 0.93
N ARG A 81 -7.72 -6.71 0.26
CA ARG A 81 -6.68 -5.74 -0.13
C ARG A 81 -7.23 -4.67 -1.06
N HIS A 82 -7.97 -5.08 -2.09
CA HIS A 82 -8.54 -4.16 -3.07
C HIS A 82 -9.49 -3.16 -2.39
N SER A 83 -10.40 -3.66 -1.54
CA SER A 83 -11.33 -2.84 -0.78
C SER A 83 -10.62 -1.82 0.12
N VAL A 84 -9.54 -2.21 0.79
CA VAL A 84 -8.73 -1.29 1.62
C VAL A 84 -8.09 -0.19 0.76
N ILE A 85 -7.41 -0.56 -0.32
CA ILE A 85 -6.68 0.39 -1.18
C ILE A 85 -7.61 1.38 -1.87
N HIS A 86 -8.80 0.93 -2.27
CA HIS A 86 -9.80 1.74 -2.96
C HIS A 86 -10.85 2.34 -2.01
N GLY A 87 -10.69 2.20 -0.68
CA GLY A 87 -11.56 2.90 0.28
C GLY A 87 -13.02 2.45 0.22
N PHE A 88 -13.30 1.18 -0.02
CA PHE A 88 -14.64 0.59 -0.01
C PHE A 88 -15.07 0.31 1.44
N TYR A 89 -15.41 1.36 2.19
CA TYR A 89 -15.62 1.24 3.64
C TYR A 89 -16.82 0.37 4.02
N ASP A 90 -17.90 0.37 3.24
CA ASP A 90 -19.05 -0.52 3.48
C ASP A 90 -18.61 -1.99 3.41
N GLU A 91 -17.82 -2.34 2.40
CA GLU A 91 -17.28 -3.68 2.18
C GLU A 91 -16.34 -4.09 3.33
N ILE A 92 -15.43 -3.19 3.72
CA ILE A 92 -14.51 -3.43 4.84
C ILE A 92 -15.30 -3.62 6.14
N SER A 93 -16.29 -2.76 6.41
CA SER A 93 -17.06 -2.82 7.66
C SER A 93 -17.79 -4.15 7.86
N LYS A 94 -18.25 -4.77 6.76
CA LYS A 94 -18.96 -6.06 6.76
C LYS A 94 -18.02 -7.25 6.81
N HIS A 95 -16.86 -7.17 6.15
CA HIS A 95 -16.04 -8.35 5.84
C HIS A 95 -14.61 -8.33 6.39
N TRP A 96 -14.23 -7.33 7.21
CA TRP A 96 -12.86 -7.20 7.73
C TRP A 96 -12.35 -8.45 8.49
N ILE A 97 -13.21 -9.12 9.27
CA ILE A 97 -12.83 -10.36 10.00
C ILE A 97 -12.45 -11.45 9.01
N SER A 98 -13.31 -11.72 8.03
CA SER A 98 -13.07 -12.73 6.99
C SER A 98 -11.81 -12.40 6.18
N TYR A 99 -11.56 -11.13 5.89
CA TYR A 99 -10.35 -10.71 5.18
C TYR A 99 -9.09 -10.95 5.98
N LEU A 100 -9.05 -10.57 7.26
CA LEU A 100 -7.88 -10.82 8.10
C LEU A 100 -7.63 -12.31 8.34
N MET A 101 -8.69 -13.10 8.51
CA MET A 101 -8.59 -14.57 8.60
C MET A 101 -8.02 -15.18 7.32
N ALA A 102 -8.52 -14.76 6.16
CA ALA A 102 -8.00 -15.21 4.87
C ALA A 102 -6.50 -14.88 4.72
N TRP A 103 -6.08 -13.68 5.12
CA TRP A 103 -4.66 -13.29 5.12
C TRP A 103 -3.80 -14.15 6.05
N ILE A 104 -4.31 -14.53 7.23
CA ILE A 104 -3.63 -15.45 8.15
C ILE A 104 -3.41 -16.81 7.49
N GLU A 105 -4.44 -17.36 6.83
CA GLU A 105 -4.34 -18.65 6.16
C GLU A 105 -3.42 -18.60 4.94
N VAL A 106 -3.51 -17.57 4.09
CA VAL A 106 -2.58 -17.41 2.96
C VAL A 106 -1.14 -17.33 3.43
N LEU A 107 -0.86 -16.62 4.53
CA LEU A 107 0.48 -16.58 5.12
C LEU A 107 0.95 -17.95 5.66
N ARG A 108 0.05 -18.80 6.16
CA ARG A 108 0.38 -20.18 6.52
C ARG A 108 0.65 -21.05 5.30
N LEU A 109 -0.15 -20.93 4.24
CA LEU A 109 0.01 -21.68 2.98
C LEU A 109 1.38 -21.45 2.33
N VAL A 110 1.92 -20.23 2.44
CA VAL A 110 3.26 -19.88 1.94
C VAL A 110 4.40 -20.13 2.95
N ASN A 111 4.09 -20.81 4.05
CA ASN A 111 4.99 -21.13 5.15
C ASN A 111 5.64 -19.89 5.81
N ALA A 112 4.82 -18.90 6.17
CA ALA A 112 5.23 -17.68 6.88
C ALA A 112 4.51 -17.52 8.24
N PRO A 113 4.73 -18.43 9.20
CA PRO A 113 4.00 -18.48 10.46
C PRO A 113 4.21 -17.23 11.34
N ILE A 114 5.41 -16.62 11.31
CA ILE A 114 5.71 -15.38 12.04
C ILE A 114 4.85 -14.22 11.52
N SER A 115 4.74 -14.09 10.20
CA SER A 115 3.89 -13.07 9.58
C SER A 115 2.41 -13.34 9.90
N ALA A 116 1.98 -14.60 9.85
CA ALA A 116 0.61 -14.99 10.17
C ALA A 116 0.25 -14.63 11.62
N ALA A 117 1.17 -14.85 12.57
CA ALA A 117 0.99 -14.48 13.97
C ALA A 117 0.83 -12.96 14.16
N LYS A 118 1.55 -12.15 13.40
CA LYS A 118 1.42 -10.67 13.43
C LYS A 118 0.05 -10.21 12.96
N VAL A 119 -0.47 -10.77 11.87
CA VAL A 119 -1.82 -10.47 11.39
C VAL A 119 -2.88 -10.94 12.39
N LYS A 120 -2.69 -12.11 13.00
CA LYS A 120 -3.56 -12.62 14.07
C LYS A 120 -3.59 -11.70 15.29
N CYS A 121 -2.46 -11.08 15.65
CA CYS A 121 -2.41 -10.08 16.71
C CYS A 121 -3.31 -8.88 16.38
N VAL A 122 -3.20 -8.34 15.17
CA VAL A 122 -4.06 -7.24 14.70
C VAL A 122 -5.54 -7.62 14.74
N LEU A 123 -5.90 -8.82 14.27
CA LEU A 123 -7.27 -9.34 14.34
C LEU A 123 -7.77 -9.39 15.80
N ASN A 124 -6.98 -9.96 16.71
CA ASN A 124 -7.34 -10.07 18.12
C ASN A 124 -7.49 -8.69 18.76
N GLU A 125 -6.60 -7.74 18.48
CA GLU A 125 -6.70 -6.37 18.98
C GLU A 125 -7.98 -5.67 18.52
N LEU A 126 -8.38 -5.86 17.26
CA LEU A 126 -9.62 -5.29 16.72
C LEU A 126 -10.86 -5.93 17.35
N ILE A 127 -10.86 -7.25 17.58
CA ILE A 127 -11.96 -7.96 18.26
C ILE A 127 -12.07 -7.55 19.74
N LEU A 128 -10.94 -7.52 20.46
CA LEU A 128 -10.88 -7.22 21.90
C LEU A 128 -11.36 -5.80 22.21
N LYS A 129 -11.12 -4.85 21.30
CA LYS A 129 -11.60 -3.48 21.44
C LYS A 129 -13.14 -3.38 21.40
N LYS A 130 -13.90 -4.45 21.09
CA LYS A 130 -15.39 -4.50 21.04
C LYS A 130 -16.05 -3.34 20.29
N ASN A 131 -15.29 -2.64 19.48
CA ASN A 131 -15.77 -1.51 18.73
C ASN A 131 -16.44 -2.07 17.49
N ASN A 132 -17.68 -1.68 17.24
CA ASN A 132 -18.17 -1.61 15.86
C ASN A 132 -17.04 -0.96 15.03
N PRO A 133 -16.72 -1.37 13.78
CA PRO A 133 -15.70 -0.67 12.98
C PRO A 133 -15.82 0.87 12.99
N LEU A 134 -17.04 1.36 13.22
CA LEU A 134 -17.42 2.76 13.43
C LEU A 134 -16.91 3.43 14.72
N GLU A 135 -16.60 2.65 15.76
CA GLU A 135 -16.16 3.10 17.10
C GLU A 135 -14.64 2.99 17.29
N VAL A 136 -13.91 2.42 16.32
CA VAL A 136 -12.44 2.42 16.34
C VAL A 136 -11.96 3.86 16.20
N GLN A 137 -11.60 4.49 17.32
CA GLN A 137 -10.96 5.80 17.28
C GLN A 137 -9.65 5.70 16.49
N ILE A 138 -9.66 6.28 15.29
CA ILE A 138 -8.50 6.53 14.41
C ILE A 138 -7.61 7.64 15.00
N SER A 139 -7.52 7.74 16.32
CA SER A 139 -6.49 8.49 17.04
C SER A 139 -5.22 7.64 17.19
N SER A 140 -5.35 6.30 17.20
CA SER A 140 -4.28 5.34 17.51
C SER A 140 -3.58 4.71 16.31
N LEU A 141 -3.58 5.34 15.12
CA LEU A 141 -2.63 4.97 14.04
C LEU A 141 -1.20 5.40 14.42
N SER A 142 -0.70 4.88 15.54
CA SER A 142 0.71 4.63 15.75
C SER A 142 1.15 3.56 14.76
N ALA A 143 2.43 3.52 14.43
CA ALA A 143 3.01 2.39 13.70
C ALA A 143 2.58 1.10 14.43
N PRO A 144 1.98 0.10 13.75
CA PRO A 144 1.61 -1.15 14.38
C PRO A 144 2.76 -1.73 15.20
N GLN A 145 2.47 -2.37 16.34
CA GLN A 145 3.51 -2.88 17.25
C GLN A 145 4.43 -3.92 16.58
N PHE A 146 3.97 -4.58 15.50
CA PHE A 146 4.83 -5.43 14.67
C PHE A 146 5.90 -4.68 13.87
N LEU A 147 5.87 -3.34 13.83
CA LEU A 147 6.94 -2.50 13.31
C LEU A 147 7.93 -2.07 14.40
N SER A 148 7.80 -2.59 15.64
CA SER A 148 8.81 -2.43 16.68
C SER A 148 10.14 -3.05 16.24
N GLU A 149 11.24 -2.58 16.82
CA GLU A 149 12.59 -3.00 16.42
C GLU A 149 12.83 -4.51 16.50
N GLU A 150 12.02 -5.20 17.29
CA GLU A 150 12.06 -6.64 17.56
C GLU A 150 11.20 -7.48 16.58
N ASN A 151 10.28 -6.86 15.82
CA ASN A 151 9.28 -7.57 15.00
C ASN A 151 9.39 -7.31 13.49
N ILE A 152 10.57 -7.03 12.99
CA ILE A 152 10.74 -6.46 11.64
C ILE A 152 10.57 -7.52 10.53
N PRO A 153 9.77 -7.23 9.48
CA PRO A 153 9.75 -7.98 8.21
C PRO A 153 11.14 -8.09 7.53
N GLN A 154 11.36 -9.09 6.66
CA GLN A 154 12.57 -9.08 5.82
C GLN A 154 12.67 -7.77 4.98
N LEU A 155 13.84 -7.12 5.03
CA LEU A 155 14.10 -5.74 4.58
C LEU A 155 14.01 -5.53 3.08
N PRO A 156 13.54 -4.37 2.59
CA PRO A 156 13.62 -3.98 1.19
C PRO A 156 15.03 -3.67 0.63
N GLY A 157 15.84 -4.66 0.23
CA GLY A 157 17.05 -4.41 -0.59
C GLY A 157 18.02 -3.39 0.04
N ASP A 158 18.45 -2.36 -0.73
CA ASP A 158 19.40 -1.29 -0.34
C ASP A 158 19.01 -0.49 0.92
N MET A 159 17.81 -0.74 1.44
CA MET A 159 17.29 -0.10 2.63
C MET A 159 17.80 -0.82 3.87
N ASN A 160 18.57 -0.13 4.69
CA ASN A 160 18.95 -0.65 5.99
C ASN A 160 17.72 -0.72 6.92
N LYS A 161 17.89 -1.38 8.07
CA LYS A 161 16.82 -1.59 9.05
C LYS A 161 16.12 -0.29 9.46
N THR A 162 16.90 0.74 9.75
CA THR A 162 16.40 2.04 10.18
C THR A 162 15.58 2.71 9.09
N GLU A 163 16.10 2.72 7.86
CA GLU A 163 15.42 3.31 6.70
C GLU A 163 14.08 2.62 6.40
N TYR A 164 13.98 1.30 6.59
CA TYR A 164 12.73 0.57 6.39
C TYR A 164 11.66 0.90 7.43
N ILE A 165 12.08 1.00 8.70
CA ILE A 165 11.20 1.44 9.77
C ILE A 165 10.72 2.87 9.50
N GLU A 166 11.63 3.78 9.13
CA GLU A 166 11.31 5.18 8.80
C GLU A 166 10.34 5.26 7.62
N ALA A 167 10.64 4.59 6.51
CA ALA A 167 9.79 4.55 5.32
C ALA A 167 8.38 4.02 5.63
N THR A 168 8.29 2.99 6.47
CA THR A 168 6.99 2.41 6.85
C THR A 168 6.21 3.35 7.77
N LYS A 169 6.86 4.01 8.73
CA LYS A 169 6.24 5.05 9.57
C LYS A 169 5.67 6.18 8.72
N ILE A 170 6.47 6.69 7.77
CA ILE A 170 6.05 7.72 6.81
C ILE A 170 4.85 7.24 6.00
N MET A 171 4.92 6.03 5.42
CA MET A 171 3.84 5.45 4.64
C MET A 171 2.52 5.35 5.41
N VAL A 172 2.55 4.92 6.68
CA VAL A 172 1.34 4.84 7.54
C VAL A 172 0.74 6.23 7.76
N LYS A 173 1.56 7.25 8.04
CA LYS A 173 1.10 8.63 8.19
C LYS A 173 0.54 9.20 6.88
N MET A 174 1.18 8.89 5.76
CA MET A 174 0.71 9.26 4.43
C MET A 174 -0.64 8.60 4.11
N TYR A 175 -0.79 7.31 4.38
CA TYR A 175 -2.05 6.58 4.18
C TYR A 175 -3.19 7.17 5.03
N ARG A 176 -2.89 7.57 6.27
CA ARG A 176 -3.83 8.33 7.11
C ARG A 176 -4.23 9.65 6.47
N CYS A 177 -3.32 10.37 5.82
CA CYS A 177 -3.65 11.62 5.14
C CYS A 177 -4.57 11.39 3.94
N VAL A 178 -4.29 10.36 3.14
CA VAL A 178 -5.12 9.92 2.01
C VAL A 178 -6.54 9.61 2.47
N THR A 179 -6.70 8.78 3.50
CA THR A 179 -8.00 8.28 3.94
C THR A 179 -8.81 9.30 4.76
N LYS A 180 -8.17 10.08 5.63
CA LYS A 180 -8.85 10.97 6.58
C LYS A 180 -9.07 12.39 6.06
N PHE A 181 -8.23 12.87 5.14
CA PHE A 181 -8.24 14.27 4.72
C PHE A 181 -8.41 14.41 3.21
N LEU A 182 -7.47 13.88 2.42
CA LEU A 182 -7.46 14.08 0.98
C LEU A 182 -8.66 13.43 0.28
N GLY A 183 -8.96 12.18 0.60
CA GLY A 183 -10.07 11.44 0.01
C GLY A 183 -11.43 12.10 0.20
N PRO A 184 -11.83 12.49 1.43
CA PRO A 184 -13.04 13.25 1.67
C PRO A 184 -13.11 14.55 0.85
N VAL A 185 -12.01 15.31 0.76
CA VAL A 185 -11.97 16.55 -0.04
C VAL A 185 -12.24 16.29 -1.52
N LEU A 186 -11.56 15.29 -2.09
CA LEU A 186 -11.74 14.91 -3.49
C LEU A 186 -13.15 14.44 -3.77
N ARG A 187 -13.73 13.68 -2.84
CA ARG A 187 -15.10 13.19 -2.94
C ARG A 187 -16.11 14.34 -2.91
N ASP A 188 -15.97 15.25 -1.94
CA ASP A 188 -16.85 16.42 -1.81
C ASP A 188 -16.74 17.33 -3.03
N TYR A 189 -15.56 17.46 -3.62
CA TYR A 189 -15.39 18.15 -4.90
C TYR A 189 -16.13 17.43 -6.04
N ASN A 190 -15.92 16.12 -6.20
CA ASN A 190 -16.53 15.32 -7.28
C ASN A 190 -18.07 15.33 -7.21
N LEU A 191 -18.65 15.14 -6.02
CA LEU A 191 -20.09 15.20 -5.80
C LEU A 191 -20.68 16.58 -6.15
N ARG A 192 -19.99 17.66 -5.74
CA ARG A 192 -20.39 19.03 -6.10
C ARG A 192 -20.34 19.24 -7.61
N ASN A 193 -19.28 18.79 -8.28
CA ASN A 193 -19.12 18.94 -9.73
C ASN A 193 -20.18 18.16 -10.52
N ARG A 194 -20.58 16.98 -10.02
CA ARG A 194 -21.61 16.14 -10.65
C ARG A 194 -23.04 16.51 -10.25
N GLY A 195 -23.23 17.45 -9.31
CA GLY A 195 -24.54 17.76 -8.73
C GLY A 195 -25.20 16.56 -8.03
N GLN A 196 -24.40 15.63 -7.52
CA GLN A 196 -24.89 14.38 -6.94
C GLN A 196 -24.91 14.45 -5.41
N PRO A 197 -25.95 13.94 -4.74
CA PRO A 197 -25.94 13.79 -3.29
C PRO A 197 -24.99 12.65 -2.88
N ARG A 198 -24.53 12.70 -1.64
CA ARG A 198 -23.74 11.61 -1.04
C ARG A 198 -24.63 10.38 -0.83
N CYS A 199 -24.42 9.32 -1.61
CA CYS A 199 -25.25 8.10 -1.57
C CYS A 199 -24.54 6.84 -1.06
N ASP A 200 -23.21 6.81 -1.04
CA ASP A 200 -22.41 5.65 -0.58
C ASP A 200 -21.35 6.05 0.47
N SER A 201 -20.57 5.09 0.98
CA SER A 201 -19.40 5.39 1.83
C SER A 201 -18.06 5.30 1.10
N GLU A 202 -18.05 5.02 -0.21
CA GLU A 202 -16.84 4.82 -1.01
C GLU A 202 -15.99 6.09 -1.08
N ILE A 203 -14.67 5.93 -0.91
CA ILE A 203 -13.68 6.99 -1.13
C ILE A 203 -12.51 6.41 -1.94
N ASP A 204 -12.77 6.00 -3.19
CA ASP A 204 -11.70 5.60 -4.10
C ASP A 204 -10.91 6.83 -4.56
N VAL A 205 -9.91 7.17 -3.77
CA VAL A 205 -9.01 8.29 -4.04
C VAL A 205 -8.33 8.17 -5.41
N GLN A 206 -8.11 6.95 -5.92
CA GLN A 206 -7.57 6.82 -7.28
C GLN A 206 -8.58 7.28 -8.30
N ALA A 207 -9.78 6.70 -8.32
CA ALA A 207 -10.83 7.11 -9.25
C ALA A 207 -11.09 8.62 -9.16
N LEU A 208 -11.18 9.16 -7.94
CA LEU A 208 -11.40 10.59 -7.72
C LEU A 208 -10.26 11.48 -8.25
N LEU A 209 -8.99 11.06 -8.14
CA LEU A 209 -7.86 11.80 -8.72
C LEU A 209 -7.82 11.70 -10.25
N PHE A 210 -8.25 10.58 -10.83
CA PHE A 210 -8.43 10.45 -12.28
C PHE A 210 -9.53 11.38 -12.78
N ASP A 211 -10.69 11.37 -12.13
CA ASP A 211 -11.80 12.27 -12.44
C ASP A 211 -11.40 13.74 -12.32
N LEU A 212 -10.64 14.09 -11.27
CA LEU A 212 -10.16 15.45 -11.07
C LEU A 212 -9.22 15.89 -12.20
N LEU A 213 -8.31 15.01 -12.60
CA LEU A 213 -7.38 15.29 -13.69
C LEU A 213 -8.14 15.49 -15.01
N ASP A 214 -9.11 14.62 -15.30
CA ASP A 214 -9.98 14.74 -16.47
C ASP A 214 -10.79 16.04 -16.48
N ASP A 215 -11.32 16.44 -15.33
CA ASP A 215 -12.02 17.71 -15.17
C ASP A 215 -11.10 18.91 -15.41
N TRP A 216 -9.88 18.91 -14.85
CA TRP A 216 -8.89 19.95 -15.13
C TRP A 216 -8.56 20.03 -16.62
N HIS A 217 -8.34 18.89 -17.26
CA HIS A 217 -8.12 18.81 -18.70
C HIS A 217 -9.31 19.31 -19.52
N LYS A 218 -10.56 19.24 -19.05
CA LYS A 218 -11.73 19.67 -19.83
C LYS A 218 -12.09 21.13 -19.57
N ASN A 219 -12.06 21.54 -18.31
CA ASN A 219 -12.72 22.75 -17.84
C ASN A 219 -11.74 23.85 -17.40
N HIS A 220 -10.45 23.54 -17.21
CA HIS A 220 -9.48 24.45 -16.58
C HIS A 220 -8.30 24.85 -17.50
N ARG A 221 -8.32 24.47 -18.79
CA ARG A 221 -7.20 24.69 -19.74
C ARG A 221 -6.76 26.15 -19.90
N THR A 222 -7.69 27.08 -19.74
CA THR A 222 -7.43 28.52 -19.94
C THR A 222 -6.92 29.20 -18.66
N GLN A 223 -6.82 28.49 -17.53
CA GLN A 223 -6.30 29.05 -16.31
C GLN A 223 -4.78 29.25 -16.38
N THR A 224 -4.29 30.38 -15.88
CA THR A 224 -2.87 30.74 -15.91
C THR A 224 -1.97 29.69 -15.25
N ASN A 225 -2.47 29.01 -14.21
CA ASN A 225 -1.73 28.01 -13.44
C ASN A 225 -1.97 26.57 -13.92
N TYR A 226 -2.64 26.36 -15.06
CA TYR A 226 -3.08 25.05 -15.54
C TYR A 226 -1.98 23.98 -15.52
N GLN A 227 -0.79 24.28 -16.04
CA GLN A 227 0.32 23.32 -16.10
C GLN A 227 0.83 22.94 -14.69
N THR A 228 0.89 23.92 -13.79
CA THR A 228 1.27 23.70 -12.39
C THR A 228 0.25 22.82 -11.68
N ASP A 229 -1.05 23.07 -11.90
CA ASP A 229 -2.12 22.28 -11.30
C ASP A 229 -2.13 20.84 -11.81
N ILE A 230 -1.95 20.63 -13.12
CA ILE A 230 -1.83 19.28 -13.72
C ILE A 230 -0.63 18.53 -13.13
N ALA A 231 0.52 19.18 -13.02
CA ALA A 231 1.71 18.58 -12.41
C ALA A 231 1.47 18.22 -10.94
N ASN A 232 0.76 19.09 -10.21
CA ASN A 232 0.41 18.86 -8.82
C ASN A 232 -0.55 17.66 -8.64
N ILE A 233 -1.63 17.62 -9.42
CA ILE A 233 -2.61 16.50 -9.41
C ILE A 233 -1.91 15.18 -9.80
N THR A 234 -1.02 15.21 -10.79
CA THR A 234 -0.25 14.04 -11.23
C THR A 234 0.67 13.53 -10.13
N THR A 235 1.36 14.45 -9.43
CA THR A 235 2.23 14.12 -8.29
C THR A 235 1.42 13.55 -7.12
N ALA A 236 0.25 14.13 -6.83
CA ALA A 236 -0.65 13.65 -5.79
C ALA A 236 -1.12 12.21 -6.07
N LYS A 237 -1.48 11.92 -7.33
CA LYS A 237 -1.85 10.59 -7.82
C LYS A 237 -0.71 9.60 -7.73
N GLU A 238 0.50 9.98 -8.13
CA GLU A 238 1.67 9.13 -7.97
C GLU A 238 1.91 8.80 -6.49
N GLY A 239 1.91 9.81 -5.62
CA GLY A 239 2.10 9.64 -4.18
C GLY A 239 1.10 8.67 -3.56
N ARG A 240 -0.20 8.79 -3.92
CA ARG A 240 -1.23 7.85 -3.48
C ARG A 240 -0.91 6.43 -3.93
N ASN A 241 -0.54 6.24 -5.19
CA ASN A 241 -0.21 4.91 -5.70
C ASN A 241 1.00 4.31 -4.98
N LYS A 242 2.07 5.07 -4.77
CA LYS A 242 3.25 4.57 -4.03
C LYS A 242 2.88 4.11 -2.62
N VAL A 243 2.02 4.84 -1.93
CA VAL A 243 1.52 4.49 -0.59
C VAL A 243 0.66 3.22 -0.63
N CYS A 244 -0.36 3.18 -1.49
CA CYS A 244 -1.30 2.06 -1.52
C CYS A 244 -0.67 0.74 -2.01
N HIS A 245 0.29 0.80 -2.93
CA HIS A 245 1.01 -0.39 -3.41
C HIS A 245 2.23 -0.74 -2.56
N GLY A 246 2.54 0.06 -1.53
CA GLY A 246 3.59 -0.24 -0.56
C GLY A 246 5.00 -0.13 -1.11
N GLU A 247 5.26 0.85 -1.99
CA GLU A 247 6.57 1.14 -2.60
C GLU A 247 7.48 1.94 -1.66
N VAL A 248 7.77 1.37 -0.49
CA VAL A 248 8.49 2.01 0.64
C VAL A 248 9.81 2.68 0.27
N PHE A 249 10.56 2.16 -0.71
CA PHE A 249 11.80 2.78 -1.18
C PHE A 249 11.57 4.11 -1.90
N VAL A 250 10.53 4.17 -2.74
CA VAL A 250 10.15 5.41 -3.44
C VAL A 250 9.59 6.41 -2.44
N ILE A 251 8.80 5.92 -1.46
CA ILE A 251 8.26 6.75 -0.37
C ILE A 251 9.41 7.42 0.40
N LEU A 252 10.43 6.66 0.84
CA LEU A 252 11.53 7.23 1.62
C LEU A 252 12.23 8.40 0.89
N ARG A 253 12.33 8.33 -0.44
CA ARG A 253 12.99 9.35 -1.26
C ARG A 253 12.09 10.55 -1.55
N ASN A 254 10.81 10.32 -1.80
CA ASN A 254 9.92 11.30 -2.42
C ASN A 254 8.75 11.75 -1.53
N TRP A 255 8.62 11.24 -0.30
CA TRP A 255 7.45 11.52 0.55
C TRP A 255 7.17 13.01 0.75
N LYS A 256 8.22 13.85 0.88
CA LYS A 256 8.05 15.30 1.05
C LYS A 256 7.33 15.94 -0.14
N LEU A 257 7.73 15.57 -1.35
CA LEU A 257 7.10 16.03 -2.59
C LEU A 257 5.63 15.62 -2.63
N TYR A 258 5.33 14.37 -2.27
CA TYR A 258 3.95 13.87 -2.23
C TYR A 258 3.10 14.61 -1.18
N PHE A 259 3.62 14.87 0.03
CA PHE A 259 2.91 15.65 1.04
C PHE A 259 2.60 17.08 0.57
N VAL A 260 3.60 17.78 0.03
CA VAL A 260 3.41 19.13 -0.52
C VAL A 260 2.32 19.10 -1.59
N SER A 261 2.36 18.13 -2.50
CA SER A 261 1.33 18.04 -3.54
C SER A 261 -0.08 17.85 -3.00
N TRP A 262 -0.24 17.09 -1.91
CA TRP A 262 -1.55 16.90 -1.28
C TRP A 262 -2.03 18.14 -0.53
N ILE A 263 -1.13 18.88 0.10
CA ILE A 263 -1.43 20.15 0.76
C ILE A 263 -1.90 21.18 -0.29
N ASP A 264 -1.12 21.33 -1.35
CA ASP A 264 -1.41 22.26 -2.44
C ASP A 264 -2.71 21.89 -3.15
N LEU A 265 -2.97 20.59 -3.34
CA LEU A 265 -4.22 20.11 -3.91
C LEU A 265 -5.42 20.41 -3.01
N CYS A 266 -5.29 20.25 -1.68
CA CYS A 266 -6.35 20.67 -0.77
C CYS A 266 -6.61 22.18 -0.84
N TYR A 267 -5.58 23.02 -0.97
CA TYR A 267 -5.77 24.45 -1.17
C TYR A 267 -6.44 24.78 -2.52
N LEU A 268 -6.01 24.12 -3.60
CA LEU A 268 -6.62 24.23 -4.93
C LEU A 268 -8.12 23.95 -4.91
N LEU A 269 -8.55 22.97 -4.09
CA LEU A 269 -9.95 22.59 -3.92
C LEU A 269 -10.69 23.36 -2.81
N ASN A 270 -10.11 24.47 -2.34
CA ASN A 270 -10.65 25.32 -1.27
C ASN A 270 -10.90 24.59 0.06
N ALA A 271 -10.11 23.55 0.37
CA ALA A 271 -10.21 22.75 1.57
C ALA A 271 -9.10 23.06 2.59
N LYS A 272 -9.01 24.33 3.01
CA LYS A 272 -7.99 24.83 3.95
C LYS A 272 -7.85 23.99 5.23
N PRO A 273 -8.92 23.57 5.93
CA PRO A 273 -8.77 22.74 7.14
C PRO A 273 -8.11 21.38 6.88
N ALA A 274 -8.36 20.76 5.72
CA ALA A 274 -7.71 19.51 5.35
C ALA A 274 -6.23 19.73 5.04
N ALA A 275 -5.90 20.79 4.28
CA ALA A 275 -4.53 21.18 3.97
C ALA A 275 -3.71 21.40 5.26
N GLU A 276 -4.25 22.15 6.23
CA GLU A 276 -3.59 22.42 7.51
C GLU A 276 -3.37 21.14 8.34
N ASN A 277 -4.31 20.20 8.31
CA ASN A 277 -4.15 18.93 9.02
C ASN A 277 -3.09 18.02 8.39
N ILE A 278 -3.00 18.00 7.04
CA ILE A 278 -1.92 17.29 6.34
C ILE A 278 -0.58 17.97 6.64
N ALA A 279 -0.53 19.31 6.61
CA ALA A 279 0.66 20.09 6.92
C ALA A 279 1.16 19.84 8.35
N LYS A 280 0.26 19.72 9.35
CA LYS A 280 0.64 19.36 10.72
C LYS A 280 1.36 18.01 10.78
N ILE A 281 0.86 16.99 10.07
CA ILE A 281 1.49 15.66 10.02
C ILE A 281 2.84 15.73 9.30
N TYR A 282 2.91 16.49 8.20
CA TYR A 282 4.16 16.73 7.48
C TYR A 282 5.22 17.38 8.39
N THR A 283 4.85 18.45 9.10
CA THR A 283 5.75 19.15 10.03
C THR A 283 6.24 18.21 11.13
N GLN A 284 5.35 17.42 11.74
CA GLN A 284 5.71 16.42 12.76
C GLN A 284 6.78 15.45 12.23
N LEU A 285 6.59 14.88 11.04
CA LEU A 285 7.55 13.98 10.40
C LEU A 285 8.90 14.65 10.07
N THR A 286 8.90 15.95 9.78
CA THR A 286 10.15 16.70 9.53
C THR A 286 10.88 17.14 10.80
N SER A 287 10.16 17.32 11.91
CA SER A 287 10.71 17.77 13.20
C SER A 287 11.21 16.64 14.10
N GLU A 288 10.87 15.38 13.82
CA GLU A 288 11.32 14.19 14.56
C GLU A 288 12.78 13.78 14.23
N LYS A 289 13.65 14.71 13.78
CA LYS A 289 15.05 14.47 13.41
C LYS A 289 16.03 15.05 14.41
#